data_AF-A0AAX0YS70-F1
#
_entry.id   AF-A0AAX0YS70-F1
#
_cell.length_a   1.000
_cell.length_b   1.000
_cell.length_c   1.000
_cell.angle_alpha   90.00
_cell.angle_beta   90.00
_cell.angle_gamma   90.00
#
_symmetry.space_group_name_H-M   'P 1'
#
loop_
_entity.id
_entity.type
_entity.pdbx_description
1 polymer ?
#
loop_
_entity_poly.entity_id
_entity_poly.type
_entity_poly.pdbx_seq_one_letter_code
_entity_poly.pdbx_strand_id
1 'polypeptide(L)'
;MRKLPKPTNDFQTFYNLCVKGVGNENKRQRLYDYANKVLFESRLYEDNSNNNQLYKTVKHFDIVKQQLTVNYVTNAELTDLYINQMAKKNRPGRSLYDSLMIVPNSRCPFCSVGKVKNLDHFLPKSQLPIFSILPINLVPSCRDCNQDKSDNLFLEEKDQTLHPYFDDVSDVQWLFAEVIEDNPVVIEYRVDISTLNNTSLAKKVVAHFKVYDLANIFSELAAEELDLIYYESRRLFLECNSFELKSHLIQKKESGFKCYKNSWQVALYQSLSRSEWYCNGKFIIDAPVTDDNDDNDDNDDNDDNDDNDDNEVKICPICKGKVSFCCPECMTSIAECELCNGSGILTSSDCPNCEGLGLDRD
;
A
#
# COMPACT_ATOMS: atom_id res chain seq x y z
N MET A 1 0.00 6.44 -5.44
CA MET A 1 0.76 7.65 -5.82
C MET A 1 0.73 8.64 -4.65
N ARG A 2 1.83 9.35 -4.36
CA ARG A 2 1.91 10.44 -3.38
C ARG A 2 2.09 11.77 -4.10
N LYS A 3 1.18 12.73 -3.84
CA LYS A 3 1.30 14.09 -4.34
C LYS A 3 2.54 14.78 -3.75
N LEU A 4 3.20 15.57 -4.59
CA LEU A 4 4.34 16.39 -4.24
C LEU A 4 4.01 17.87 -4.47
N PRO A 5 4.59 18.78 -3.67
CA PRO A 5 4.54 20.19 -4.01
C PRO A 5 5.28 20.41 -5.33
N LYS A 6 4.73 21.29 -6.16
CA LYS A 6 5.34 21.67 -7.42
C LYS A 6 6.64 22.45 -7.18
N PRO A 7 7.72 22.17 -7.93
CA PRO A 7 8.92 23.01 -7.94
C PRO A 7 8.59 24.47 -8.29
N THR A 8 9.11 25.44 -7.53
CA THR A 8 8.79 26.88 -7.67
C THR A 8 9.89 27.71 -8.33
N ASN A 9 10.99 27.07 -8.73
CA ASN A 9 12.13 27.77 -9.33
C ASN A 9 11.75 28.45 -10.65
N ASP A 10 12.21 29.68 -10.86
CA ASP A 10 12.11 30.32 -12.16
C ASP A 10 12.89 29.52 -13.21
N PHE A 11 12.15 28.91 -14.13
CA PHE A 11 12.73 28.01 -15.12
C PHE A 11 13.67 28.74 -16.07
N GLN A 12 13.40 30.00 -16.41
CA GLN A 12 14.27 30.76 -17.31
C GLN A 12 15.65 31.02 -16.67
N THR A 13 15.66 31.48 -15.42
CA THR A 13 16.89 31.63 -14.63
C THR A 13 17.64 30.31 -14.51
N PHE A 14 16.93 29.21 -14.24
CA PHE A 14 17.55 27.89 -14.11
C PHE A 14 18.14 27.36 -15.42
N TYR A 15 17.41 27.49 -16.53
CA TYR A 15 17.88 27.12 -17.86
C TYR A 15 19.18 27.87 -18.19
N ASN A 16 19.18 29.20 -18.01
CA ASN A 16 20.35 30.04 -18.27
C ASN A 16 21.55 29.67 -17.39
N LEU A 17 21.31 29.27 -16.13
CA LEU A 17 22.33 28.78 -15.22
C LEU A 17 22.99 27.49 -15.74
N CYS A 18 22.18 26.54 -16.23
CA CYS A 18 22.70 25.31 -16.85
C CYS A 18 23.50 25.61 -18.12
N VAL A 19 22.98 26.46 -19.01
CA VAL A 19 23.64 26.85 -20.26
C VAL A 19 24.97 27.55 -20.01
N LYS A 20 25.07 28.39 -18.96
CA LYS A 20 26.33 29.04 -18.56
C LYS A 20 27.45 28.04 -18.29
N GLY A 21 27.13 26.84 -17.82
CA GLY A 21 28.12 25.79 -17.58
C GLY A 21 28.68 25.13 -18.85
N VAL A 22 28.09 25.37 -20.02
CA VAL A 22 28.55 24.78 -21.29
C VAL A 22 29.85 25.42 -21.75
N GLY A 23 30.90 24.61 -21.92
CA GLY A 23 32.24 25.10 -22.27
C GLY A 23 32.37 25.57 -23.72
N ASN A 24 31.77 24.85 -24.68
CA ASN A 24 31.83 25.22 -26.09
C ASN A 24 30.98 26.46 -26.37
N GLU A 25 31.60 27.54 -26.85
CA GLU A 25 30.97 28.85 -26.99
C GLU A 25 29.85 28.87 -28.03
N ASN A 26 30.07 28.24 -29.19
CA ASN A 26 29.06 28.16 -30.25
C ASN A 26 27.82 27.36 -29.77
N LYS A 27 28.02 26.21 -29.12
CA LYS A 27 26.93 25.42 -28.52
C LYS A 27 26.20 26.23 -27.44
N ARG A 28 26.94 26.93 -26.58
CA ARG A 28 26.39 27.78 -25.53
C ARG A 28 25.53 28.91 -26.10
N GLN A 29 25.99 29.60 -27.15
CA GLN A 29 25.23 30.66 -27.80
C GLN A 29 23.93 30.12 -28.42
N ARG A 30 24.00 29.01 -29.18
CA ARG A 30 22.79 28.39 -29.74
C ARG A 30 21.77 28.01 -28.67
N LEU A 31 22.24 27.48 -27.53
CA LEU A 31 21.37 27.14 -26.41
C LEU A 31 20.73 28.38 -25.76
N TYR A 32 21.44 29.51 -25.67
CA TYR A 32 20.85 30.78 -25.22
C TYR A 32 19.78 31.28 -26.18
N ASP A 33 20.05 31.29 -27.49
CA ASP A 33 19.08 31.71 -28.51
C ASP A 33 17.83 30.83 -28.49
N TYR A 34 17.99 29.53 -28.18
CA TYR A 34 16.91 28.55 -28.09
C TYR A 34 16.06 28.68 -26.82
N ALA A 35 16.47 29.46 -25.82
CA ALA A 35 15.82 29.55 -24.51
C ALA A 35 14.34 29.91 -24.60
N ASN A 36 13.97 30.84 -25.48
CA ASN A 36 12.57 31.27 -25.65
C ASN A 36 11.67 30.13 -26.14
N LYS A 37 12.19 29.27 -27.03
CA LYS A 37 11.46 28.07 -27.47
C LYS A 37 11.27 27.10 -26.30
N VAL A 38 12.33 26.81 -25.55
CA VAL A 38 12.22 25.91 -24.38
C VAL A 38 11.22 26.46 -23.35
N LEU A 39 11.24 27.77 -23.11
CA LEU A 39 10.30 28.44 -22.19
C LEU A 39 8.84 28.35 -22.68
N PHE A 40 8.60 28.59 -23.98
CA PHE A 40 7.28 28.46 -24.58
C PHE A 40 6.73 27.03 -24.43
N GLU A 41 7.52 26.02 -24.79
CA GLU A 41 7.13 24.61 -24.69
C GLU A 41 6.92 24.16 -23.24
N SER A 42 7.69 24.72 -22.30
CA SER A 42 7.54 24.43 -20.87
C SER A 42 6.24 25.00 -20.30
N ARG A 43 5.79 26.16 -20.78
CA ARG A 43 4.46 26.70 -20.43
C ARG A 43 3.35 25.82 -21.00
N LEU A 44 3.47 25.37 -22.25
CA LEU A 44 2.52 24.43 -22.83
C LEU A 44 2.44 23.11 -22.04
N TYR A 45 3.59 22.57 -21.61
CA TYR A 45 3.65 21.42 -20.70
C TYR A 45 2.84 21.69 -19.43
N GLU A 46 3.10 22.82 -18.79
CA GLU A 46 2.51 23.20 -17.51
C GLU A 46 0.99 23.41 -17.63
N ASP A 47 0.55 24.17 -18.63
CA ASP A 47 -0.87 24.45 -18.90
C ASP A 47 -1.64 23.17 -19.20
N ASN A 48 -1.10 22.30 -20.07
CA ASN A 48 -1.72 21.01 -20.34
C ASN A 48 -1.74 20.12 -19.10
N SER A 49 -0.70 20.13 -18.26
CA SER A 49 -0.67 19.34 -17.02
C SER A 49 -1.72 19.83 -16.01
N ASN A 50 -1.84 21.14 -15.81
CA ASN A 50 -2.86 21.75 -14.93
C ASN A 50 -4.29 21.39 -15.36
N ASN A 51 -4.51 21.14 -16.65
CA ASN A 51 -5.81 20.79 -17.21
C ASN A 51 -6.02 19.27 -17.39
N ASN A 52 -5.15 18.41 -16.83
CA ASN A 52 -5.18 16.95 -17.03
C ASN A 52 -5.03 16.50 -18.50
N GLN A 53 -4.33 17.28 -19.31
CA GLN A 53 -4.25 17.14 -20.77
C GLN A 53 -2.82 17.02 -21.28
N LEU A 54 -1.88 16.54 -20.45
CA LEU A 54 -0.46 16.43 -20.83
C LEU A 54 -0.24 15.62 -22.12
N TYR A 55 -1.14 14.70 -22.46
CA TYR A 55 -1.11 13.95 -23.73
C TYR A 55 -1.16 14.88 -24.95
N LYS A 56 -1.75 16.08 -24.83
CA LYS A 56 -1.75 17.09 -25.90
C LYS A 56 -0.36 17.65 -26.16
N THR A 57 0.47 17.83 -25.13
CA THR A 57 1.89 18.18 -25.30
C THR A 57 2.61 17.07 -26.06
N VAL A 58 2.34 15.81 -25.72
CA VAL A 58 2.92 14.65 -26.42
C VAL A 58 2.50 14.63 -27.90
N LYS A 59 1.21 14.80 -28.20
CA LYS A 59 0.68 14.89 -29.57
C LYS A 59 1.28 16.06 -30.36
N HIS A 60 1.46 17.22 -29.72
CA HIS A 60 2.10 18.37 -30.35
C HIS A 60 3.50 18.01 -30.86
N PHE A 61 4.32 17.38 -30.02
CA PHE A 61 5.67 16.98 -30.43
C PHE A 61 5.70 15.80 -31.41
N ASP A 62 4.71 14.91 -31.36
CA ASP A 62 4.57 13.85 -32.36
C ASP A 62 4.35 14.43 -33.77
N ILE A 63 3.48 15.45 -33.88
CA ILE A 63 3.26 16.18 -35.14
C ILE A 63 4.52 16.94 -35.57
N VAL A 64 5.20 17.62 -34.64
CA VAL A 64 6.43 18.38 -34.95
C VAL A 64 7.53 17.44 -35.46
N LYS A 65 7.69 16.24 -34.89
CA LYS A 65 8.68 15.24 -35.35
C LYS A 65 8.46 14.80 -36.79
N GLN A 66 7.23 14.84 -37.28
CA GLN A 66 6.88 14.45 -38.66
C GLN A 66 7.22 15.56 -39.67
N GLN A 67 7.54 16.78 -39.21
CA GLN A 67 7.97 17.88 -40.07
C GLN A 67 9.47 17.73 -40.38
N LEU A 68 9.84 17.67 -41.66
CA LEU A 68 11.23 17.60 -42.15
C LEU A 68 11.99 18.91 -41.89
N THR A 69 12.37 19.15 -40.63
CA THR A 69 13.08 20.36 -40.21
C THR A 69 14.45 20.01 -39.63
N VAL A 70 15.44 20.86 -39.89
CA VAL A 70 16.75 20.77 -39.23
C VAL A 70 16.65 21.50 -37.90
N ASN A 71 16.89 20.78 -36.81
CA ASN A 71 16.85 21.36 -35.47
C ASN A 71 18.05 22.31 -35.27
N TYR A 72 17.77 23.58 -34.94
CA TYR A 72 18.80 24.57 -34.59
C TYR A 72 19.62 24.15 -33.36
N VAL A 73 18.98 23.49 -32.39
CA VAL A 73 19.62 22.79 -31.27
C VAL A 73 19.20 21.32 -31.31
N THR A 74 20.17 20.42 -31.32
CA THR A 74 19.94 18.98 -31.46
C THR A 74 19.42 18.34 -30.16
N ASN A 75 18.75 17.20 -30.30
CA ASN A 75 18.33 16.36 -29.16
C ASN A 75 19.51 15.94 -28.26
N ALA A 76 20.67 15.70 -28.86
CA ALA A 76 21.90 15.38 -28.14
C ALA A 76 22.38 16.56 -27.29
N GLU A 77 22.33 17.79 -27.82
CA GLU A 77 22.72 18.98 -27.06
C GLU A 77 21.82 19.23 -25.85
N LEU A 78 20.51 19.01 -25.99
CA LEU A 78 19.55 19.12 -24.89
C LEU A 78 19.75 18.00 -23.86
N THR A 79 19.99 16.77 -24.30
CA THR A 79 20.30 15.63 -23.42
C THR A 79 21.59 15.87 -22.63
N ASP A 80 22.62 16.38 -23.30
CA ASP A 80 23.90 16.75 -22.68
C ASP A 80 23.74 17.85 -21.64
N LEU A 81 22.80 18.78 -21.84
CA LEU A 81 22.53 19.85 -20.88
C LEU A 81 22.09 19.26 -19.54
N TYR A 82 21.18 18.27 -19.56
CA TYR A 82 20.80 17.52 -18.37
C TYR A 82 22.00 16.77 -17.77
N ILE A 83 22.66 15.91 -18.56
CA ILE A 83 23.72 15.03 -18.05
C ILE A 83 24.87 15.84 -17.45
N ASN A 84 25.34 16.85 -18.17
CA ASN A 84 26.60 17.54 -17.86
C ASN A 84 26.43 18.83 -17.06
N GLN A 85 25.23 19.42 -16.99
CA GLN A 85 25.01 20.68 -16.28
C GLN A 85 24.05 20.55 -15.10
N MET A 86 23.06 19.67 -15.18
CA MET A 86 22.09 19.46 -14.12
C MET A 86 22.44 18.28 -13.20
N ALA A 87 22.59 17.07 -13.76
CA ALA A 87 22.75 15.85 -12.97
C ALA A 87 24.16 15.68 -12.39
N LYS A 88 25.19 16.03 -13.17
CA LYS A 88 26.60 15.85 -12.76
C LYS A 88 26.94 16.70 -11.53
N LYS A 89 27.65 16.07 -10.57
CA LYS A 89 28.12 16.75 -9.35
C LYS A 89 29.02 17.95 -9.67
N ASN A 90 29.00 18.96 -8.80
CA ASN A 90 29.80 20.19 -8.94
C ASN A 90 29.49 21.00 -10.20
N ARG A 91 28.26 20.90 -10.71
CA ARG A 91 27.76 21.67 -11.86
C ARG A 91 26.61 22.58 -11.45
N PRO A 92 26.34 23.66 -12.21
CA PRO A 92 25.42 24.71 -11.75
C PRO A 92 24.01 24.23 -11.42
N GLY A 93 23.48 23.25 -12.15
CA GLY A 93 22.14 22.72 -11.92
C GLY A 93 22.05 21.66 -10.81
N ARG A 94 23.17 21.29 -10.19
CA ARG A 94 23.21 20.21 -9.20
C ARG A 94 22.43 20.53 -7.93
N SER A 95 22.42 21.78 -7.48
CA SER A 95 21.68 22.12 -6.26
C SER A 95 20.18 21.92 -6.42
N LEU A 96 19.62 22.25 -7.61
CA LEU A 96 18.22 21.98 -7.91
C LEU A 96 17.96 20.47 -8.07
N TYR A 97 18.87 19.74 -8.72
CA TYR A 97 18.78 18.28 -8.77
C TYR A 97 18.67 17.69 -7.35
N ASP A 98 19.56 18.10 -6.44
CA ASP A 98 19.58 17.59 -5.08
C ASP A 98 18.36 18.01 -4.26
N SER A 99 17.80 19.20 -4.49
CA SER A 99 16.57 19.62 -3.82
C SER A 99 15.34 18.85 -4.30
N LEU A 100 15.25 18.52 -5.60
CA LEU A 100 14.16 17.70 -6.16
C LEU A 100 14.17 16.26 -5.63
N MET A 101 15.35 15.75 -5.20
CA MET A 101 15.49 14.42 -4.61
C MET A 101 14.91 14.30 -3.19
N ILE A 102 14.65 15.43 -2.52
CA ILE A 102 14.17 15.46 -1.13
C ILE A 102 12.65 15.31 -1.12
N VAL A 103 12.17 14.16 -0.63
CA VAL A 103 10.74 13.89 -0.46
C VAL A 103 10.43 13.30 0.92
N PRO A 104 9.20 13.45 1.44
CA PRO A 104 8.79 12.86 2.69
C PRO A 104 9.07 11.36 2.75
N ASN A 105 9.72 10.92 3.83
CA ASN A 105 10.12 9.52 4.09
C ASN A 105 11.00 8.89 3.00
N SER A 106 11.58 9.67 2.08
CA SER A 106 12.34 9.17 0.92
C SER A 106 11.58 8.12 0.09
N ARG A 107 10.23 8.14 0.09
CA ARG A 107 9.40 7.17 -0.63
C ARG A 107 9.09 7.67 -2.03
N CYS A 108 9.16 6.78 -3.01
CA CYS A 108 8.85 7.06 -4.40
C CYS A 108 7.39 7.55 -4.51
N PRO A 109 7.13 8.70 -5.14
CA PRO A 109 5.78 9.23 -5.30
C PRO A 109 4.95 8.37 -6.27
N PHE A 110 5.54 7.64 -7.21
CA PHE A 110 4.79 6.79 -8.13
C PHE A 110 4.18 5.59 -7.41
N CYS A 111 5.02 4.68 -6.87
CA CYS A 111 4.54 3.46 -6.21
C CYS A 111 4.27 3.60 -4.72
N SER A 112 4.72 4.67 -4.06
CA SER A 112 4.65 4.90 -2.59
C SER A 112 5.47 3.93 -1.71
N VAL A 113 6.14 2.95 -2.33
CA VAL A 113 6.89 1.88 -1.66
C VAL A 113 8.39 2.09 -1.81
N GLY A 114 8.91 2.06 -3.04
CA GLY A 114 10.36 2.08 -3.30
C GLY A 114 11.06 3.31 -2.73
N LYS A 115 12.33 3.18 -2.36
CA LYS A 115 13.14 4.32 -1.89
C LYS A 115 13.59 5.18 -3.07
N VAL A 116 13.51 6.50 -2.94
CA VAL A 116 14.00 7.43 -3.96
C VAL A 116 15.51 7.26 -4.17
N LYS A 117 15.92 7.13 -5.44
CA LYS A 117 17.31 6.90 -5.87
C LYS A 117 17.73 7.77 -7.07
N ASN A 118 16.78 8.28 -7.86
CA ASN A 118 17.04 9.10 -9.04
C ASN A 118 15.89 10.11 -9.27
N LEU A 119 16.06 10.99 -10.26
CA LEU A 119 14.97 11.77 -10.84
C LEU A 119 14.56 11.11 -12.16
N ASP A 120 13.32 10.67 -12.25
CA ASP A 120 12.67 10.22 -13.47
C ASP A 120 12.21 11.42 -14.31
N HIS A 121 12.28 11.26 -15.63
CA HIS A 121 11.70 12.21 -16.58
C HIS A 121 10.26 11.82 -16.86
N PHE A 122 9.29 12.57 -16.34
CA PHE A 122 7.86 12.25 -16.48
C PHE A 122 7.47 12.06 -17.96
N LEU A 123 7.88 13.00 -18.82
CA LEU A 123 8.00 12.80 -20.25
C LEU A 123 9.44 12.39 -20.60
N PRO A 124 9.66 11.22 -21.24
CA PRO A 124 10.98 10.63 -21.45
C PRO A 124 11.96 11.55 -22.16
N LYS A 125 13.14 11.74 -21.57
CA LYS A 125 14.25 12.51 -22.15
C LYS A 125 14.69 11.98 -23.52
N SER A 126 14.64 10.65 -23.71
CA SER A 126 14.97 9.97 -24.96
C SER A 126 14.14 10.49 -26.14
N GLN A 127 12.86 10.80 -25.87
CA GLN A 127 11.88 11.20 -26.86
C GLN A 127 11.64 12.71 -26.91
N LEU A 128 11.69 13.38 -25.76
CA LEU A 128 11.36 14.79 -25.58
C LEU A 128 12.44 15.52 -24.76
N PRO A 129 13.69 15.58 -25.25
CA PRO A 129 14.82 16.12 -24.49
C PRO A 129 14.71 17.63 -24.22
N ILE A 130 13.80 18.34 -24.89
CA ILE A 130 13.48 19.74 -24.59
C ILE A 130 13.01 19.93 -23.14
N PHE A 131 12.39 18.91 -22.54
CA PHE A 131 11.95 18.90 -21.14
C PHE A 131 12.98 18.26 -20.20
N SER A 132 14.19 17.94 -20.67
CA SER A 132 15.17 17.16 -19.90
C SER A 132 15.65 17.85 -18.63
N ILE A 133 15.67 19.18 -18.62
CA ILE A 133 16.04 20.00 -17.45
C ILE A 133 14.85 20.77 -16.88
N LEU A 134 13.63 20.51 -17.35
CA LEU A 134 12.42 21.14 -16.84
C LEU A 134 12.09 20.55 -15.46
N PRO A 135 12.13 21.33 -14.36
CA PRO A 135 11.97 20.77 -13.01
C PRO A 135 10.63 20.07 -12.79
N ILE A 136 9.54 20.60 -13.35
CA ILE A 136 8.21 19.98 -13.29
C ILE A 136 8.10 18.67 -14.09
N ASN A 137 9.09 18.37 -14.95
CA ASN A 137 9.22 17.10 -15.65
C ASN A 137 10.14 16.11 -14.91
N LEU A 138 10.79 16.52 -13.81
CA LEU A 138 11.77 15.72 -13.08
C LEU A 138 11.22 15.29 -11.74
N VAL A 139 10.76 14.04 -11.67
CA VAL A 139 10.09 13.48 -10.50
C VAL A 139 11.04 12.55 -9.75
N PRO A 140 11.30 12.74 -8.44
CA PRO A 140 12.08 11.78 -7.66
C PRO A 140 11.44 10.40 -7.70
N SER A 141 12.22 9.34 -7.90
CA SER A 141 11.67 7.99 -8.05
C SER A 141 12.60 6.89 -7.55
N CYS A 142 12.06 5.68 -7.35
CA CYS A 142 12.89 4.49 -7.13
C CYS A 142 13.46 3.98 -8.45
N ARG A 143 14.39 3.03 -8.38
CA ARG A 143 15.02 2.48 -9.59
C ARG A 143 14.01 1.74 -10.46
N ASP A 144 13.18 0.91 -9.84
CA ASP A 144 12.22 0.04 -10.53
C ASP A 144 11.21 0.89 -11.30
N CYS A 145 10.52 1.82 -10.64
CA CYS A 145 9.60 2.73 -11.34
C CYS A 145 10.26 3.60 -12.42
N ASN A 146 11.55 3.92 -12.31
CA ASN A 146 12.27 4.67 -13.35
C ASN A 146 12.69 3.78 -14.54
N GLN A 147 12.89 2.47 -14.31
CA GLN A 147 13.34 1.51 -15.33
C GLN A 147 12.16 0.85 -16.03
N ASP A 148 11.15 0.44 -15.27
CA ASP A 148 9.96 -0.26 -15.75
C ASP A 148 9.01 0.68 -16.50
N LYS A 149 9.14 1.98 -16.23
CA LYS A 149 8.50 2.99 -17.05
C LYS A 149 9.13 2.95 -18.44
N SER A 150 8.45 2.26 -19.34
CA SER A 150 8.76 2.27 -20.76
C SER A 150 8.99 3.71 -21.24
N ASP A 151 9.95 3.91 -22.15
CA ASP A 151 10.15 5.18 -22.86
C ASP A 151 8.91 5.60 -23.70
N ASN A 152 7.77 4.91 -23.58
CA ASN A 152 6.56 5.14 -24.34
C ASN A 152 5.97 6.52 -24.09
N LEU A 153 5.56 7.14 -25.19
CA LEU A 153 4.78 8.36 -25.18
C LEU A 153 3.30 8.02 -25.18
N PHE A 154 2.60 8.41 -24.12
CA PHE A 154 1.16 8.23 -24.04
C PHE A 154 0.44 9.33 -24.83
N LEU A 155 0.03 8.98 -26.05
CA LEU A 155 -0.69 9.88 -26.96
C LEU A 155 -2.15 10.06 -26.56
N GLU A 156 -2.71 9.17 -25.74
CA GLU A 156 -4.11 9.24 -25.33
C GLU A 156 -4.23 9.50 -23.82
N GLU A 157 -5.30 10.21 -23.44
CA GLU A 157 -5.63 10.49 -22.05
C GLU A 157 -5.70 9.22 -21.20
N LYS A 158 -6.27 8.14 -21.75
CA LYS A 158 -6.50 6.88 -21.02
C LYS A 158 -5.22 6.15 -20.62
N ASP A 159 -4.10 6.45 -21.28
CA ASP A 159 -2.83 5.77 -21.04
C ASP A 159 -1.90 6.62 -20.17
N GLN A 160 -2.26 7.88 -19.86
CA GLN A 160 -1.45 8.73 -19.00
C GLN A 160 -1.53 8.31 -17.54
N THR A 161 -0.39 8.19 -16.87
CA THR A 161 -0.34 7.96 -15.42
C THR A 161 -0.57 9.25 -14.64
N LEU A 162 -0.77 9.12 -13.32
CA LEU A 162 -0.89 10.27 -12.44
C LEU A 162 0.46 10.99 -12.31
N HIS A 163 0.45 12.30 -12.54
CA HIS A 163 1.61 13.15 -12.37
C HIS A 163 1.71 13.67 -10.93
N PRO A 164 2.78 13.36 -10.18
CA PRO A 164 2.86 13.72 -8.76
C PRO A 164 2.81 15.21 -8.41
N TYR A 165 3.10 16.11 -9.36
CA TYR A 165 3.05 17.56 -9.14
C TYR A 165 1.71 18.21 -9.51
N PHE A 166 0.90 17.55 -10.34
CA PHE A 166 -0.29 18.16 -10.95
C PHE A 166 -1.58 17.44 -10.57
N ASP A 167 -1.51 16.12 -10.38
CA ASP A 167 -2.69 15.30 -10.12
C ASP A 167 -2.84 15.09 -8.61
N ASP A 168 -4.06 15.32 -8.11
CA ASP A 168 -4.41 15.06 -6.72
C ASP A 168 -5.61 14.13 -6.63
N VAL A 169 -5.37 12.96 -6.04
CA VAL A 169 -6.39 11.94 -5.75
C VAL A 169 -6.27 11.47 -4.30
N SER A 170 -5.66 12.26 -3.40
CA SER A 170 -5.46 11.86 -2.00
C SER A 170 -6.72 11.96 -1.15
N ASP A 171 -7.68 12.79 -1.55
CA ASP A 171 -8.89 13.04 -0.75
C ASP A 171 -9.97 11.97 -0.91
N VAL A 172 -9.87 11.15 -1.95
CA VAL A 172 -10.81 10.08 -2.26
C VAL A 172 -10.10 8.74 -2.18
N GLN A 173 -10.72 7.75 -1.54
CA GLN A 173 -10.21 6.39 -1.59
C GLN A 173 -10.58 5.75 -2.92
N TRP A 174 -9.57 5.29 -3.66
CA TRP A 174 -9.68 4.57 -4.91
C TRP A 174 -8.94 3.22 -4.88
N LEU A 175 -8.06 2.99 -3.91
CA LEU A 175 -7.36 1.70 -3.73
C LEU A 175 -8.12 0.83 -2.73
N PHE A 176 -8.43 -0.40 -3.15
CA PHE A 176 -9.09 -1.42 -2.35
C PHE A 176 -8.39 -2.76 -2.53
N ALA A 177 -8.68 -3.70 -1.64
CA ALA A 177 -8.19 -5.07 -1.74
C ALA A 177 -9.30 -6.05 -1.33
N GLU A 178 -9.12 -7.30 -1.74
CA GLU A 178 -9.98 -8.43 -1.42
C GLU A 178 -9.14 -9.57 -0.86
N VAL A 179 -9.71 -10.27 0.12
CA VAL A 179 -9.09 -11.46 0.69
C VAL A 179 -9.48 -12.64 -0.18
N ILE A 180 -8.48 -13.34 -0.71
CA ILE A 180 -8.67 -14.64 -1.32
C ILE A 180 -8.58 -15.67 -0.19
N GLU A 181 -9.71 -16.34 0.05
CA GLU A 181 -9.94 -17.25 1.16
C GLU A 181 -9.22 -18.60 0.95
N ASP A 182 -7.90 -18.56 1.05
CA ASP A 182 -7.01 -19.71 0.88
C ASP A 182 -5.90 -19.71 1.95
N ASN A 183 -5.13 -20.79 2.02
CA ASN A 183 -3.97 -20.94 2.89
C ASN A 183 -2.72 -21.27 2.04
N PRO A 184 -1.72 -20.37 1.97
CA PRO A 184 -1.61 -19.10 2.67
C PRO A 184 -2.63 -18.05 2.19
N VAL A 185 -2.99 -17.10 3.06
CA VAL A 185 -3.92 -16.01 2.73
C VAL A 185 -3.32 -15.13 1.66
N VAL A 186 -4.06 -14.90 0.57
CA VAL A 186 -3.66 -14.03 -0.54
C VAL A 186 -4.54 -12.78 -0.55
N ILE A 187 -3.94 -11.64 -0.88
CA ILE A 187 -4.60 -10.34 -0.95
C ILE A 187 -4.50 -9.82 -2.36
N GLU A 188 -5.64 -9.64 -3.02
CA GLU A 188 -5.69 -9.07 -4.37
C GLU A 188 -6.08 -7.60 -4.32
N TYR A 189 -5.26 -6.75 -4.93
CA TYR A 189 -5.50 -5.31 -4.97
C TYR A 189 -6.21 -4.88 -6.25
N ARG A 190 -7.16 -3.94 -6.09
CA ARG A 190 -7.91 -3.35 -7.20
C ARG A 190 -8.15 -1.86 -7.01
N VAL A 191 -8.55 -1.24 -8.11
CA VAL A 191 -8.98 0.16 -8.13
C VAL A 191 -10.51 0.26 -8.21
N ASP A 192 -11.09 1.17 -7.45
CA ASP A 192 -12.47 1.61 -7.59
C ASP A 192 -12.48 3.11 -7.87
N ILE A 193 -13.01 3.47 -9.04
CA ILE A 193 -13.05 4.85 -9.53
C ILE A 193 -14.44 5.48 -9.44
N SER A 194 -15.42 4.78 -8.86
CA SER A 194 -16.82 5.23 -8.78
C SER A 194 -17.00 6.55 -8.02
N THR A 195 -16.10 6.81 -7.08
CA THR A 195 -16.09 8.01 -6.23
C THR A 195 -15.25 9.15 -6.82
N LEU A 196 -14.57 8.92 -7.96
CA LEU A 196 -13.78 9.95 -8.65
C LEU A 196 -14.63 10.68 -9.69
N ASN A 197 -15.09 11.87 -9.33
CA ASN A 197 -15.92 12.71 -10.22
C ASN A 197 -15.18 13.20 -11.47
N ASN A 198 -13.85 13.36 -11.40
CA ASN A 198 -13.05 13.78 -12.55
C ASN A 198 -12.68 12.55 -13.39
N THR A 199 -13.34 12.42 -14.53
CA THR A 199 -13.17 11.29 -15.47
C THR A 199 -11.73 11.16 -15.99
N SER A 200 -11.01 12.27 -16.13
CA SER A 200 -9.61 12.26 -16.54
C SER A 200 -8.72 11.66 -15.46
N LEU A 201 -8.86 12.14 -14.21
CA LEU A 201 -8.12 11.59 -13.07
C LEU A 201 -8.46 10.11 -12.82
N ALA A 202 -9.73 9.73 -12.98
CA ALA A 202 -10.17 8.34 -12.87
C ALA A 202 -9.44 7.42 -13.87
N LYS A 203 -9.35 7.81 -15.14
CA LYS A 203 -8.57 7.08 -16.15
C LYS A 203 -7.10 7.00 -15.77
N LYS A 204 -6.52 8.11 -15.31
CA LYS A 204 -5.11 8.15 -14.89
C LYS A 204 -4.82 7.26 -13.69
N VAL A 205 -5.74 7.12 -12.73
CA VAL A 205 -5.62 6.18 -11.60
C VAL A 205 -5.48 4.76 -12.12
N VAL A 206 -6.36 4.34 -13.04
CA VAL A 206 -6.32 3.00 -13.64
C VAL A 206 -5.00 2.78 -14.40
N ALA A 207 -4.62 3.74 -15.25
CA ALA A 207 -3.37 3.68 -15.99
C ALA A 207 -2.15 3.61 -15.05
N HIS A 208 -2.12 4.42 -13.99
CA HIS A 208 -1.07 4.45 -12.99
C HIS A 208 -0.94 3.13 -12.24
N PHE A 209 -2.07 2.56 -11.82
CA PHE A 209 -2.10 1.27 -11.13
C PHE A 209 -1.50 0.14 -11.99
N LYS A 210 -1.81 0.15 -13.29
CA LYS A 210 -1.29 -0.81 -14.27
C LYS A 210 0.18 -0.59 -14.63
N VAL A 211 0.56 0.64 -14.99
CA VAL A 211 1.90 0.96 -15.52
C VAL A 211 2.99 0.72 -14.49
N TYR A 212 2.71 0.94 -13.20
CA TYR A 212 3.66 0.71 -12.11
C TYR A 212 3.47 -0.63 -11.42
N ASP A 213 2.69 -1.54 -12.00
CA ASP A 213 2.41 -2.89 -11.48
C ASP A 213 2.06 -2.92 -9.98
N LEU A 214 1.19 -1.99 -9.58
CA LEU A 214 0.92 -1.77 -8.15
C LEU A 214 0.17 -2.94 -7.53
N ALA A 215 -0.60 -3.71 -8.31
CA ALA A 215 -1.29 -4.90 -7.81
C ALA A 215 -0.30 -5.92 -7.23
N ASN A 216 0.72 -6.30 -8.02
CA ASN A 216 1.71 -7.29 -7.62
C ASN A 216 2.56 -6.78 -6.46
N ILE A 217 3.10 -5.55 -6.58
CA ILE A 217 3.93 -4.95 -5.53
C ILE A 217 3.18 -4.91 -4.19
N PHE A 218 1.89 -4.55 -4.20
CA PHE A 218 1.12 -4.48 -2.97
C PHE A 218 0.74 -5.85 -2.42
N SER A 219 0.48 -6.82 -3.30
CA SER A 219 0.18 -8.21 -2.89
C SER A 219 1.40 -8.86 -2.21
N GLU A 220 2.61 -8.63 -2.72
CA GLU A 220 3.86 -9.11 -2.10
C GLU A 220 4.08 -8.50 -0.71
N LEU A 221 3.87 -7.18 -0.57
CA LEU A 221 3.97 -6.49 0.73
C LEU A 221 2.88 -6.94 1.71
N ALA A 222 1.68 -7.24 1.20
CA ALA A 222 0.60 -7.74 2.02
C ALA A 222 0.90 -9.13 2.56
N ALA A 223 1.54 -10.01 1.76
CA ALA A 223 1.99 -11.31 2.23
C ALA A 223 3.00 -11.19 3.39
N GLU A 224 4.01 -10.32 3.25
CA GLU A 224 4.98 -10.05 4.34
C GLU A 224 4.27 -9.51 5.60
N GLU A 225 3.33 -8.58 5.44
CA GLU A 225 2.58 -8.04 6.58
C GLU A 225 1.69 -9.10 7.24
N LEU A 226 1.08 -10.00 6.46
CA LEU A 226 0.26 -11.11 6.96
C LEU A 226 1.09 -12.04 7.84
N ASP A 227 2.31 -12.39 7.43
CA ASP A 227 3.25 -13.16 8.24
C ASP A 227 3.55 -12.45 9.56
N LEU A 228 3.80 -11.14 9.52
CA LEU A 228 4.11 -10.33 10.71
C LEU A 228 2.93 -10.23 11.69
N ILE A 229 1.69 -10.18 11.20
CA ILE A 229 0.49 -10.07 12.04
C ILE A 229 -0.16 -11.42 12.35
N TYR A 230 0.36 -12.54 11.84
CA TYR A 230 -0.26 -13.87 11.97
C TYR A 230 -0.51 -14.25 13.43
N TYR A 231 0.53 -14.25 14.26
CA TYR A 231 0.43 -14.64 15.67
C TYR A 231 -0.41 -13.65 16.48
N GLU A 232 -0.35 -12.36 16.16
CA GLU A 232 -1.19 -11.34 16.79
C GLU A 232 -2.68 -11.61 16.47
N SER A 233 -2.99 -11.85 15.19
CA SER A 233 -4.35 -12.13 14.72
C SER A 233 -4.90 -13.42 15.31
N ARG A 234 -4.09 -14.49 15.30
CA ARG A 234 -4.41 -15.78 15.91
C ARG A 234 -4.69 -15.65 17.40
N ARG A 235 -3.83 -14.95 18.14
CA ARG A 235 -3.99 -14.73 19.57
C ARG A 235 -5.28 -13.97 19.88
N LEU A 236 -5.54 -12.87 19.17
CA LEU A 236 -6.77 -12.08 19.34
C LEU A 236 -8.02 -12.91 19.06
N PHE A 237 -8.00 -13.79 18.07
CA PHE A 237 -9.13 -14.67 17.80
C PHE A 237 -9.31 -15.75 18.87
N LEU A 238 -8.26 -16.51 19.19
CA LEU A 238 -8.34 -17.67 20.11
C LEU A 238 -8.54 -17.27 21.57
N GLU A 239 -7.91 -16.18 22.04
CA GLU A 239 -8.03 -15.72 23.44
C GLU A 239 -9.24 -14.80 23.65
N CYS A 240 -9.77 -14.20 22.57
CA CYS A 240 -10.94 -13.35 22.63
C CYS A 240 -12.02 -13.92 21.71
N ASN A 241 -12.22 -13.35 20.53
CA ASN A 241 -13.17 -13.83 19.51
C ASN A 241 -13.02 -13.01 18.21
N SER A 242 -13.91 -13.24 17.24
CA SER A 242 -13.92 -12.55 15.95
C SER A 242 -14.18 -11.04 16.04
N PHE A 243 -14.94 -10.56 17.02
CA PHE A 243 -15.22 -9.15 17.24
C PHE A 243 -13.95 -8.38 17.63
N GLU A 244 -13.17 -8.89 18.58
CA GLU A 244 -11.90 -8.28 18.99
C GLU A 244 -10.88 -8.22 17.84
N LEU A 245 -10.72 -9.32 17.08
CA LEU A 245 -9.84 -9.33 15.90
C LEU A 245 -10.30 -8.29 14.87
N LYS A 246 -11.59 -8.25 14.55
CA LYS A 246 -12.17 -7.28 13.60
C LYS A 246 -11.96 -5.84 14.06
N SER A 247 -12.21 -5.56 15.34
CA SER A 247 -12.01 -4.23 15.94
C SER A 247 -10.55 -3.77 15.84
N HIS A 248 -9.60 -4.66 16.13
CA HIS A 248 -8.17 -4.37 15.99
C HIS A 248 -7.77 -4.03 14.56
N LEU A 249 -8.24 -4.82 13.58
CA LEU A 249 -7.98 -4.57 12.15
C LEU A 249 -8.58 -3.22 11.69
N ILE A 250 -9.79 -2.87 12.18
CA ILE A 250 -10.41 -1.56 11.93
C ILE A 250 -9.55 -0.43 12.49
N GLN A 251 -9.04 -0.55 13.72
CA GLN A 251 -8.18 0.47 14.33
C GLN A 251 -6.89 0.69 13.54
N LYS A 252 -6.23 -0.39 13.09
CA LYS A 252 -5.05 -0.31 12.20
C LYS A 252 -5.39 0.41 10.89
N LYS A 253 -6.51 0.05 10.27
CA LYS A 253 -7.02 0.72 9.05
C LYS A 253 -7.26 2.21 9.29
N GLU A 254 -7.92 2.59 10.37
CA GLU A 254 -8.28 3.98 10.67
C GLU A 254 -7.06 4.87 10.92
N SER A 255 -6.05 4.34 11.62
CA SER A 255 -4.78 5.01 11.84
C SER A 255 -4.10 5.34 10.50
N GLY A 256 -3.97 4.35 9.62
CA GLY A 256 -3.40 4.54 8.28
C GLY A 256 -4.23 5.47 7.40
N PHE A 257 -5.56 5.36 7.44
CA PHE A 257 -6.49 6.11 6.60
C PHE A 257 -6.39 7.63 6.83
N LYS A 258 -6.13 8.05 8.07
CA LYS A 258 -5.91 9.47 8.43
C LYS A 258 -4.65 10.06 7.79
N CYS A 259 -3.64 9.23 7.53
CA CYS A 259 -2.38 9.67 6.92
C CYS A 259 -2.42 9.54 5.39
N TYR A 260 -2.79 8.37 4.89
CA TYR A 260 -2.73 8.01 3.48
C TYR A 260 -3.88 7.07 3.10
N LYS A 261 -5.04 7.62 2.69
CA LYS A 261 -6.25 6.86 2.32
C LYS A 261 -6.01 5.74 1.31
N ASN A 262 -5.03 5.91 0.43
CA ASN A 262 -4.68 4.99 -0.65
C ASN A 262 -3.34 4.30 -0.42
N SER A 263 -2.95 4.02 0.83
CA SER A 263 -1.83 3.11 1.11
C SER A 263 -2.28 1.65 1.00
N TRP A 264 -1.35 0.77 0.64
CA TRP A 264 -1.64 -0.66 0.54
C TRP A 264 -2.07 -1.26 1.88
N GLN A 265 -1.51 -0.77 3.01
CA GLN A 265 -1.92 -1.21 4.35
C GLN A 265 -3.37 -0.87 4.66
N VAL A 266 -3.83 0.32 4.27
CA VAL A 266 -5.22 0.73 4.52
C VAL A 266 -6.18 -0.20 3.79
N ALA A 267 -5.90 -0.50 2.52
CA ALA A 267 -6.67 -1.45 1.73
C ALA A 267 -6.58 -2.89 2.30
N LEU A 268 -5.39 -3.33 2.74
CA LEU A 268 -5.18 -4.62 3.42
C LEU A 268 -6.07 -4.75 4.66
N TYR A 269 -5.87 -3.88 5.65
CA TYR A 269 -6.60 -3.95 6.92
C TYR A 269 -8.11 -3.74 6.75
N GLN A 270 -8.52 -2.95 5.75
CA GLN A 270 -9.92 -2.84 5.36
C GLN A 270 -10.48 -4.15 4.78
N SER A 271 -9.71 -4.85 3.95
CA SER A 271 -10.14 -6.14 3.38
C SER A 271 -10.25 -7.22 4.45
N LEU A 272 -9.23 -7.34 5.33
CA LEU A 272 -9.22 -8.30 6.43
C LEU A 272 -10.38 -8.09 7.39
N SER A 273 -10.62 -6.84 7.84
CA SER A 273 -11.74 -6.52 8.75
C SER A 273 -13.12 -6.74 8.14
N ARG A 274 -13.23 -6.85 6.81
CA ARG A 274 -14.48 -7.14 6.10
C ARG A 274 -14.64 -8.61 5.72
N SER A 275 -13.57 -9.40 5.80
CA SER A 275 -13.59 -10.83 5.51
C SER A 275 -14.09 -11.58 6.75
N GLU A 276 -15.31 -12.10 6.68
CA GLU A 276 -15.84 -12.99 7.72
C GLU A 276 -15.02 -14.29 7.79
N TRP A 277 -14.45 -14.75 6.68
CA TRP A 277 -13.54 -15.91 6.68
C TRP A 277 -12.31 -15.65 7.55
N TYR A 278 -11.64 -14.51 7.37
CA TYR A 278 -10.45 -14.16 8.15
C TYR A 278 -10.81 -13.85 9.61
N CYS A 279 -11.84 -13.02 9.86
CA CYS A 279 -12.24 -12.64 11.21
C CYS A 279 -12.74 -13.82 12.06
N ASN A 280 -13.29 -14.87 11.44
CA ASN A 280 -13.68 -16.11 12.14
C ASN A 280 -12.55 -17.14 12.20
N GLY A 281 -11.29 -16.73 12.03
CA GLY A 281 -10.12 -17.56 12.33
C GLY A 281 -9.76 -18.61 11.28
N LYS A 282 -10.38 -18.62 10.09
CA LYS A 282 -10.15 -19.67 9.08
C LYS A 282 -8.76 -19.64 8.43
N PHE A 283 -7.98 -18.58 8.67
CA PHE A 283 -6.57 -18.47 8.30
C PHE A 283 -5.62 -19.27 9.22
N ILE A 284 -6.13 -19.80 10.35
CA ILE A 284 -5.34 -20.57 11.30
C ILE A 284 -5.21 -21.99 10.76
N ILE A 285 -4.05 -22.29 10.18
CA ILE A 285 -3.71 -23.62 9.64
C ILE A 285 -3.45 -24.70 10.71
N ASP A 286 -3.13 -24.30 11.94
CA ASP A 286 -2.77 -25.20 13.04
C ASP A 286 -3.82 -25.22 14.18
N ALA A 287 -5.09 -24.97 13.84
CA ALA A 287 -6.14 -25.06 14.86
C ALA A 287 -6.21 -26.52 15.38
N PRO A 288 -6.30 -26.75 16.71
CA PRO A 288 -6.46 -28.10 17.22
C PRO A 288 -7.72 -28.70 16.60
N VAL A 289 -7.55 -29.85 15.95
CA VAL A 289 -8.65 -30.65 15.42
C VAL A 289 -9.57 -30.95 16.61
N THR A 290 -10.83 -30.55 16.53
CA THR A 290 -11.86 -31.15 17.38
C THR A 290 -12.02 -32.57 16.87
N ASP A 291 -11.35 -33.53 17.52
CA ASP A 291 -11.49 -34.96 17.22
C ASP A 291 -12.93 -35.41 17.54
N ASP A 292 -13.81 -35.29 16.55
CA ASP A 292 -15.01 -36.10 16.45
C ASP A 292 -14.63 -37.39 15.70
N ASN A 293 -14.53 -38.48 16.47
CA ASN A 293 -14.33 -39.89 16.10
C ASN A 293 -12.87 -40.37 15.92
N ASP A 294 -12.44 -41.23 16.84
CA ASP A 294 -11.93 -42.55 16.44
C ASP A 294 -12.29 -43.60 17.50
N ASP A 295 -13.03 -44.60 17.04
CA ASP A 295 -13.41 -45.81 17.75
C ASP A 295 -12.21 -46.77 17.91
N ASN A 296 -12.27 -47.56 18.98
CA ASN A 296 -11.63 -48.87 19.18
C ASN A 296 -10.10 -48.94 19.29
N ASP A 297 -9.62 -49.21 20.50
CA ASP A 297 -8.78 -50.39 20.72
C ASP A 297 -8.96 -50.89 22.16
N ASP A 298 -9.63 -52.04 22.28
CA ASP A 298 -9.59 -52.91 23.45
C ASP A 298 -8.18 -53.52 23.58
N ASN A 299 -7.63 -53.53 24.80
CA ASN A 299 -6.98 -54.70 25.41
C ASN A 299 -6.46 -54.37 26.83
N ASP A 300 -7.22 -54.85 27.81
CA ASP A 300 -6.84 -55.68 28.96
C ASP A 300 -5.51 -55.49 29.72
N ASP A 301 -5.73 -55.38 31.04
CA ASP A 301 -5.08 -56.11 32.14
C ASP A 301 -3.94 -55.47 32.97
N ASN A 302 -4.39 -55.02 34.14
CA ASN A 302 -3.97 -55.40 35.51
C ASN A 302 -2.88 -54.62 36.27
N ASP A 303 -3.37 -54.12 37.41
CA ASP A 303 -2.87 -54.27 38.78
C ASP A 303 -2.20 -53.08 39.52
N ASP A 304 -2.88 -52.80 40.64
CA ASP A 304 -2.41 -52.36 41.95
C ASP A 304 -2.08 -50.88 42.24
N ASN A 305 -3.10 -50.24 42.84
CA ASN A 305 -3.08 -49.51 44.12
C ASN A 305 -1.82 -48.73 44.51
N ASP A 306 -1.94 -47.40 44.58
CA ASP A 306 -1.57 -46.68 45.81
C ASP A 306 -2.26 -45.31 45.87
N ASP A 307 -3.01 -45.11 46.96
CA ASP A 307 -3.62 -43.85 47.37
C ASP A 307 -2.54 -42.79 47.63
N ASN A 308 -2.64 -41.62 46.99
CA ASN A 308 -2.26 -40.36 47.64
C ASN A 308 -3.06 -39.18 47.08
N ASP A 309 -3.92 -38.73 47.98
CA ASP A 309 -4.61 -37.46 48.12
C ASP A 309 -3.77 -36.24 47.67
N ASP A 310 -4.31 -35.48 46.71
CA ASP A 310 -4.10 -34.02 46.58
C ASP A 310 -5.18 -33.46 45.62
N ASN A 311 -6.41 -33.38 46.13
CA ASN A 311 -7.51 -32.66 45.50
C ASN A 311 -7.31 -31.13 45.61
N GLU A 312 -6.45 -30.56 44.77
CA GLU A 312 -6.32 -29.11 44.66
C GLU A 312 -7.45 -28.54 43.78
N VAL A 313 -8.56 -28.17 44.41
CA VAL A 313 -9.71 -27.53 43.75
C VAL A 313 -9.25 -26.24 43.07
N LYS A 314 -9.19 -26.24 41.73
CA LYS A 314 -8.84 -25.05 40.93
C LYS A 314 -9.98 -24.03 40.99
N ILE A 315 -9.81 -23.00 41.82
CA ILE A 315 -10.74 -21.89 41.95
C ILE A 315 -10.51 -20.87 40.82
N CYS A 316 -11.57 -20.42 40.16
CA CYS A 316 -11.52 -19.36 39.15
C CYS A 316 -10.79 -18.11 39.68
N PRO A 317 -9.75 -17.61 38.97
CA PRO A 317 -8.93 -16.49 39.44
C PRO A 317 -9.67 -15.15 39.44
N ILE A 318 -10.82 -15.08 38.76
CA ILE A 318 -11.62 -13.86 38.62
C ILE A 318 -12.68 -13.76 39.74
N CYS A 319 -13.46 -14.82 40.00
CA CYS A 319 -14.56 -14.77 40.99
C CYS A 319 -14.26 -15.42 42.34
N LYS A 320 -13.10 -16.10 42.48
CA LYS A 320 -12.65 -16.76 43.72
C LYS A 320 -13.69 -17.71 44.35
N GLY A 321 -14.49 -18.39 43.54
CA GLY A 321 -15.44 -19.41 44.01
C GLY A 321 -16.75 -18.87 44.60
N LYS A 322 -17.12 -17.62 44.29
CA LYS A 322 -18.37 -17.01 44.78
C LYS A 322 -19.62 -17.27 43.91
N VAL A 323 -19.48 -17.99 42.80
CA VAL A 323 -20.59 -18.31 41.89
C VAL A 323 -20.76 -19.82 41.84
N SER A 324 -21.96 -20.31 42.16
CA SER A 324 -22.33 -21.73 42.13
C SER A 324 -22.94 -22.11 40.78
N PHE A 325 -22.61 -23.31 40.32
CA PHE A 325 -22.97 -23.90 39.03
C PHE A 325 -24.47 -24.16 38.87
N CYS A 326 -24.97 -24.18 37.63
CA CYS A 326 -26.29 -24.69 37.27
C CYS A 326 -26.12 -25.73 36.16
N CYS A 327 -26.17 -27.01 36.53
CA CYS A 327 -26.27 -28.13 35.61
C CYS A 327 -27.74 -28.24 35.12
N PRO A 328 -28.03 -28.21 33.80
CA PRO A 328 -29.41 -28.27 33.29
C PRO A 328 -30.17 -29.52 33.74
N GLU A 329 -29.47 -30.64 33.93
CA GLU A 329 -29.99 -31.92 34.41
C GLU A 329 -30.16 -31.95 35.96
N CYS A 330 -29.48 -31.06 36.69
CA CYS A 330 -29.33 -31.12 38.14
C CYS A 330 -30.08 -29.99 38.90
N MET A 331 -30.86 -29.16 38.19
CA MET A 331 -31.79 -28.12 38.69
C MET A 331 -31.40 -27.47 40.04
N THR A 332 -30.44 -26.54 40.02
CA THR A 332 -30.15 -25.67 41.18
C THR A 332 -30.11 -24.18 40.78
N SER A 333 -30.74 -23.31 41.57
CA SER A 333 -31.14 -21.95 41.18
C SER A 333 -29.98 -20.98 40.92
N ILE A 334 -30.18 -20.11 39.92
CA ILE A 334 -29.24 -19.09 39.42
C ILE A 334 -29.07 -17.91 40.38
N ALA A 335 -27.85 -17.41 40.51
CA ALA A 335 -27.59 -15.98 40.69
C ALA A 335 -26.54 -15.54 39.66
N GLU A 336 -26.93 -14.64 38.75
CA GLU A 336 -26.04 -14.10 37.71
C GLU A 336 -24.92 -13.26 38.35
N CYS A 337 -23.68 -13.47 37.89
CA CYS A 337 -22.53 -12.68 38.32
C CYS A 337 -22.34 -11.47 37.40
N GLU A 338 -22.69 -10.28 37.88
CA GLU A 338 -22.57 -9.01 37.14
C GLU A 338 -21.13 -8.65 36.73
N LEU A 339 -20.11 -9.32 37.26
CA LEU A 339 -18.69 -9.04 36.98
C LEU A 339 -18.11 -9.89 35.84
N CYS A 340 -18.66 -11.08 35.58
CA CYS A 340 -18.18 -11.95 34.50
C CYS A 340 -19.26 -12.30 33.47
N ASN A 341 -20.52 -11.90 33.67
CA ASN A 341 -21.60 -12.09 32.69
C ASN A 341 -21.76 -13.54 32.18
N GLY A 342 -21.41 -14.54 33.01
CA GLY A 342 -21.44 -15.96 32.62
C GLY A 342 -20.24 -16.47 31.79
N SER A 343 -19.18 -15.70 31.59
CA SER A 343 -18.02 -16.14 30.77
C SER A 343 -17.13 -17.22 31.40
N GLY A 344 -17.42 -17.66 32.63
CA GLY A 344 -16.74 -18.77 33.32
C GLY A 344 -17.62 -20.02 33.48
N ILE A 345 -18.61 -20.21 32.60
CA ILE A 345 -19.51 -21.37 32.64
C ILE A 345 -18.74 -22.61 32.18
N LEU A 346 -18.53 -23.56 33.10
CA LEU A 346 -18.18 -24.94 32.75
C LEU A 346 -19.32 -25.54 31.90
N THR A 347 -18.97 -26.26 30.84
CA THR A 347 -19.95 -26.99 30.02
C THR A 347 -20.55 -28.14 30.82
N SER A 348 -21.70 -28.68 30.41
CA SER A 348 -22.37 -29.79 31.12
C SER A 348 -21.45 -30.99 31.37
N SER A 349 -20.46 -31.20 30.50
CA SER A 349 -19.38 -32.18 30.60
C SER A 349 -18.52 -32.10 31.86
N ASP A 350 -18.41 -30.92 32.49
CA ASP A 350 -17.49 -30.69 33.62
C ASP A 350 -18.24 -30.44 34.93
N CYS A 351 -19.50 -30.88 35.03
CA CYS A 351 -20.26 -30.77 36.26
C CYS A 351 -19.64 -31.67 37.35
N PRO A 352 -19.18 -31.14 38.50
CA PRO A 352 -18.56 -31.99 39.53
C PRO A 352 -19.54 -32.94 40.23
N ASN A 353 -20.84 -32.86 39.92
CA ASN A 353 -21.87 -33.70 40.53
C ASN A 353 -22.36 -34.83 39.61
N CYS A 354 -22.30 -34.65 38.29
CA CYS A 354 -22.71 -35.69 37.33
C CYS A 354 -21.65 -36.00 36.27
N GLU A 355 -20.53 -35.26 36.22
CA GLU A 355 -19.42 -35.42 35.28
C GLU A 355 -19.86 -35.50 33.81
N GLY A 356 -20.96 -34.81 33.46
CA GLY A 356 -21.52 -34.83 32.11
C GLY A 356 -22.51 -35.96 31.81
N LEU A 357 -22.81 -36.84 32.78
CA LEU A 357 -23.60 -38.06 32.56
C LEU A 357 -25.11 -37.94 32.89
N GLY A 358 -25.55 -36.82 33.48
CA GLY A 358 -26.94 -36.69 33.98
C GLY A 358 -27.17 -37.45 35.30
N LEU A 359 -28.37 -37.33 35.90
CA LEU A 359 -28.68 -37.94 37.21
C LEU A 359 -29.26 -39.37 37.13
N ASP A 360 -29.31 -40.01 35.97
CA ASP A 360 -29.88 -41.36 35.84
C ASP A 360 -28.81 -42.46 35.84
N ARG A 361 -28.44 -42.89 37.06
CA ARG A 361 -28.11 -44.30 37.36
C ARG A 361 -28.82 -44.69 38.67
N ASP A 362 -29.94 -45.38 38.49
CA ASP A 362 -30.87 -46.02 39.44
C ASP A 362 -31.80 -45.15 40.30
#